data_AF-A0A1X7U042-F1
#
_entry.id   AF-A0A1X7U042-F1
#
_cell.length_a   1.000
_cell.length_b   1.000
_cell.length_c   1.000
_cell.angle_alpha   90.00
_cell.angle_beta   90.00
_cell.angle_gamma   90.00
#
_symmetry.space_group_name_H-M   'P 1'
#
loop_
_entity.id
_entity.type
_entity.pdbx_description
1 polymer ?
#
loop_
_entity_poly.entity_id
_entity_poly.type
_entity_poly.pdbx_seq_one_letter_code
_entity_poly.pdbx_strand_id
1 'polypeptide(L)' 'MKYGCACEDRHASFTPLCISTNGLMGKEMEFFVRRLAESLATKWDCQHSTTLYWVRAKLSFSLICAVKYLCLRIPS' A
#
# COMPACT_ATOMS: atom_id res chain seq x y z
N MET A 1 -15.72 -1.81 13.45
CA MET A 1 -14.79 -1.44 12.34
C MET A 1 -15.63 -0.90 11.19
N LYS A 2 -15.21 0.16 10.46
CA LYS A 2 -16.02 0.86 9.43
C LYS A 2 -16.64 -0.07 8.37
N TYR A 3 -16.00 -1.20 8.07
CA TYR A 3 -16.42 -2.16 7.04
C TYR A 3 -16.92 -3.51 7.58
N GLY A 4 -17.12 -3.65 8.90
CA GLY A 4 -17.44 -4.94 9.54
C GLY A 4 -18.73 -5.57 9.02
N CYS A 5 -19.88 -4.90 9.19
CA CYS A 5 -21.17 -5.45 8.77
C CYS A 5 -21.22 -5.74 7.25
N ALA A 6 -20.62 -4.87 6.43
CA ALA A 6 -20.52 -5.06 4.99
C ALA A 6 -19.69 -6.30 4.58
N CYS A 7 -18.73 -6.70 5.42
CA CYS A 7 -17.93 -7.91 5.23
C CYS A 7 -18.68 -9.16 5.68
N GLU A 8 -19.39 -9.08 6.81
CA GLU A 8 -20.25 -10.15 7.33
C GLU A 8 -21.33 -10.53 6.31
N ASP A 9 -22.06 -9.55 5.76
CA ASP A 9 -23.09 -9.76 4.74
C ASP A 9 -22.56 -10.50 3.50
N ARG A 10 -21.28 -10.25 3.16
CA ARG A 10 -20.61 -10.84 1.99
C ARG A 10 -19.86 -12.13 2.30
N HIS A 11 -19.92 -12.62 3.54
CA HIS A 11 -19.09 -13.74 4.01
C HIS A 11 -17.59 -13.55 3.68
N ALA A 12 -17.11 -12.31 3.82
CA ALA A 12 -15.75 -11.89 3.46
C ALA A 12 -15.02 -11.31 4.66
N SER A 13 -13.69 -11.25 4.59
CA SER A 13 -12.84 -10.55 5.57
C SER A 13 -12.27 -9.27 4.96
N PHE A 14 -12.13 -8.24 5.79
CA PHE A 14 -11.44 -7.01 5.41
C PHE A 14 -10.01 -7.03 5.91
N THR A 15 -9.05 -7.00 4.98
CA THR A 15 -7.63 -6.88 5.30
C THR A 15 -7.14 -5.50 4.87
N PRO A 16 -6.97 -4.55 5.81
CA PRO A 16 -6.51 -3.23 5.44
C PRO A 16 -5.05 -3.27 4.99
N LEU A 17 -4.78 -2.67 3.84
CA LEU A 17 -3.42 -2.40 3.38
C LEU A 17 -3.02 -1.02 3.93
N CYS A 18 -2.26 -1.03 5.01
CA CYS A 18 -1.87 0.20 5.72
C CYS A 18 -0.36 0.45 5.64
N ILE A 19 -0.01 1.73 5.57
CA ILE A 19 1.34 2.25 5.73
C ILE A 19 1.31 3.37 6.77
N SER A 20 2.24 3.34 7.71
CA SER A 20 2.41 4.40 8.69
C SER A 20 2.93 5.68 8.04
N THR A 21 2.73 6.83 8.68
CA THR A 21 3.22 8.13 8.16
C THR A 21 4.73 8.19 8.01
N ASN A 22 5.47 7.37 8.76
CA ASN A 22 6.92 7.20 8.65
C ASN A 22 7.35 6.15 7.61
N GLY A 23 6.41 5.58 6.85
CA GLY A 23 6.70 4.61 5.79
C GLY A 23 6.77 3.14 6.23
N LEU A 24 6.54 2.83 7.51
CA LEU A 24 6.49 1.44 7.97
C LEU A 24 5.25 0.73 7.41
N MET A 25 5.47 -0.43 6.81
CA MET A 25 4.40 -1.27 6.25
C MET A 25 4.05 -2.40 7.22
N GLY A 26 2.76 -2.67 7.37
CA GLY A 26 2.30 -3.89 8.04
C GLY A 26 2.57 -5.13 7.18
N LYS A 27 2.52 -6.32 7.80
CA LYS A 27 2.80 -7.61 7.15
C LYS A 27 1.99 -7.80 5.87
N GLU A 28 0.69 -7.52 5.93
CA GLU A 28 -0.25 -7.68 4.82
C GLU A 28 0.08 -6.73 3.66
N MET A 29 0.51 -5.50 3.97
CA MET A 29 0.98 -4.54 2.98
C MET A 29 2.29 -4.99 2.32
N GLU A 30 3.23 -5.54 3.08
CA GLU A 30 4.48 -6.07 2.52
C GLU A 30 4.24 -7.24 1.55
N PHE A 31 3.37 -8.19 1.92
CA PHE A 31 2.98 -9.29 1.04
C PHE A 31 2.31 -8.77 -0.23
N PHE A 32 1.41 -7.80 -0.09
CA PHE A 32 0.75 -7.16 -1.24
C PHE A 32 1.77 -6.52 -2.18
N VAL A 33 2.73 -5.74 -1.65
CA VAL A 33 3.76 -5.06 -2.45
C VAL A 33 4.63 -6.06 -3.20
N ARG A 34 5.02 -7.18 -2.57
CA ARG A 34 5.76 -8.25 -3.24
C ARG A 34 4.96 -8.87 -4.37
N ARG A 35 3.69 -9.21 -4.12
CA ARG A 35 2.82 -9.82 -5.13
C ARG A 35 2.56 -8.88 -6.31
N LEU A 36 2.40 -7.59 -6.04
CA LEU A 36 2.28 -6.55 -7.05
C LEU A 36 3.55 -6.46 -7.90
N ALA A 37 4.73 -6.46 -7.27
CA ALA A 37 6.01 -6.42 -7.96
C ALA A 37 6.23 -7.64 -8.85
N GLU A 38 5.89 -8.84 -8.40
CA GLU A 38 5.92 -10.06 -9.22
C GLU A 38 5.03 -9.92 -10.46
N SER A 39 3.78 -9.51 -10.27
CA SER A 39 2.81 -9.37 -11.36
C SER A 39 3.25 -8.34 -12.40
N LEU A 40 3.84 -7.22 -11.94
CA LEU A 40 4.38 -6.17 -12.81
C LEU A 40 5.67 -6.60 -13.51
N ALA A 41 6.55 -7.33 -12.81
CA ALA A 41 7.78 -7.86 -13.39
C ALA A 41 7.47 -8.82 -14.56
N THR A 42 6.50 -9.71 -14.38
CA THR A 42 6.02 -10.57 -15.47
C THR A 42 5.39 -9.77 -16.61
N LYS A 43 4.60 -8.73 -16.30
CA LYS A 43 3.94 -7.91 -17.33
C LYS A 43 4.91 -7.07 -18.15
N TRP A 44 5.98 -6.58 -17.53
CA TRP A 44 6.95 -5.67 -18.16
C TRP A 44 8.22 -6.37 -18.63
N ASP A 45 8.31 -7.69 -18.48
CA ASP A 45 9.51 -8.48 -18.78
C ASP A 45 10.78 -7.88 -18.14
N CYS A 46 10.67 -7.55 -16.85
CA CYS A 46 11.70 -6.88 -16.07
C CYS A 46 12.11 -7.70 -14.85
N GLN A 47 13.32 -7.47 -14.34
CA GLN A 47 13.79 -8.15 -13.12
C GLN A 47 12.91 -7.78 -11.91
N HIS A 48 12.48 -8.80 -11.16
CA HIS A 48 11.61 -8.62 -9.99
C HIS A 48 12.19 -7.64 -8.95
N SER A 49 13.49 -7.70 -8.66
CA SER A 49 14.15 -6.77 -7.71
C SER A 49 14.02 -5.31 -8.14
N THR A 50 14.23 -5.03 -9.43
CA THR A 50 14.09 -3.70 -10.01
C THR A 50 12.65 -3.21 -9.91
N THR A 51 11.69 -4.05 -10.30
CA THR A 51 10.26 -3.71 -10.20
C THR A 51 9.82 -3.50 -8.75
N LEU A 52 10.27 -4.34 -7.81
CA LEU A 52 9.99 -4.20 -6.39
C LEU A 52 10.53 -2.88 -5.83
N TYR A 53 11.76 -2.52 -6.17
CA TYR A 53 12.35 -1.25 -5.78
C TYR A 53 11.55 -0.07 -6.36
N TRP A 54 11.18 -0.15 -7.63
CA TRP A 54 10.36 0.87 -8.29
C TRP A 54 8.99 1.05 -7.61
N VAL A 55 8.29 -0.05 -7.28
CA VAL A 55 7.00 -0.01 -6.57
C VAL A 55 7.17 0.64 -5.20
N ARG A 56 8.20 0.25 -4.44
CA ARG A 56 8.51 0.86 -3.13
C ARG A 56 8.78 2.36 -3.24
N ALA A 57 9.60 2.77 -4.20
CA ALA A 57 9.92 4.18 -4.43
C ALA A 57 8.66 5.00 -4.79
N LYS A 58 7.79 4.45 -5.66
CA LYS A 58 6.51 5.07 -6.00
C LYS A 58 5.59 5.22 -4.78
N LEU A 59 5.47 4.17 -3.97
CA LEU A 59 4.65 4.21 -2.74
C LEU A 59 5.19 5.24 -1.74
N SER A 60 6.50 5.29 -1.53
CA SER A 60 7.12 6.29 -0.64
C SER A 60 6.86 7.72 -1.11
N PHE A 61 6.98 7.97 -2.42
CA PHE A 61 6.66 9.28 -2.98
C PHE A 61 5.18 9.64 -2.79
N SER A 62 4.27 8.71 -3.11
CA SER A 62 2.83 8.91 -2.90
C SER A 62 2.50 9.15 -1.43
N LEU A 63 3.17 8.47 -0.50
CA LEU A 63 3.01 8.68 0.94
C LEU A 63 3.44 10.09 1.34
N ILE A 64 4.60 10.57 0.88
CA ILE A 64 5.07 11.93 1.15
C ILE A 64 4.04 12.95 0.69
N CYS A 65 3.51 12.78 -0.53
CA CYS A 65 2.44 13.63 -1.04
C CYS A 65 1.20 13.56 -0.13
N ALA A 66 0.73 12.36 0.20
CA ALA A 66 -0.46 12.17 1.03
C ALA A 66 -0.31 12.80 2.42
N VAL A 67 0.81 12.56 3.11
CA VAL A 67 1.12 13.15 4.42
C VAL A 67 1.23 14.67 4.31
N LYS A 68 1.90 15.19 3.27
CA LYS A 68 1.99 16.63 3.03
C LYS A 68 0.61 17.26 2.89
N TYR A 69 -0.28 16.67 2.09
CA TYR A 69 -1.62 17.22 1.87
C TYR A 69 -2.56 17.05 3.07
N LEU A 70 -2.40 15.99 3.86
CA LEU A 70 -3.27 15.69 5.00
C LEU A 70 -2.80 16.40 6.28
N CYS A 71 -1.49 16.42 6.57
CA CYS A 71 -0.95 16.88 7.84
C CYS A 71 -0.56 18.37 7.84
N LEU A 72 -0.20 18.97 6.69
CA LEU A 72 0.11 20.41 6.63
C LEU A 72 -1.13 21.29 6.45
N ARG A 73 -2.32 20.70 6.29
CA ARG A 73 -3.59 21.42 6.13
C ARG A 73 -4.46 21.42 7.38
N ILE A 74 -3.90 21.02 8.53
CA ILE A 74 -4.52 21.15 9.85
C ILE A 74 -3.98 22.46 10.45
N PRO A 75 -4.77 23.54 10.54
CA PRO A 75 -4.39 24.67 11.38
C PRO A 75 -4.41 24.16 12.83
N SER A 76 -3.24 24.10 13.43
CA SER A 76 -3.07 23.97 14.88
C SER A 76 -3.52 25.25 15.58
#